data_AF-D6TZQ0-F1
#
_entry.id   AF-D6TZQ0-F1
#
_cell.length_a   1.000
_cell.length_b   1.000
_cell.length_c   1.000
_cell.angle_alpha   90.00
_cell.angle_beta   90.00
_cell.angle_gamma   90.00
#
_symmetry.space_group_name_H-M   'P 1'
#
loop_
_entity.id
_entity.type
_entity.pdbx_description
1 polymer ?
#
loop_
_entity_poly.entity_id
_entity_poly.type
_entity_poly.pdbx_seq_one_letter_code
_entity_poly.pdbx_strand_id
1 'polypeptide(L)'
;MRLNDGWHHISSFIARIGIAHFSLSRNPLKLPPVAKQHMDAFLCISLAYHPFSLSPVKVCATHAWHMISHIVETLRAPQARHRAGSGSITNGFTKDRKGTIMSSYSRRDYARNRDEHLEQILAFLRNDERFVAAWLTGSIGRNEGDELSDFDLRVVVADAYAEQLCACSPQQVGTVTSAERLALYKQFGQPLVLCEAPGFPPTGGCFNHVVYRETAITVDWVLIPQKDAQIQQQECRLLLDKVGLPSAPPASESAEERLRLASRDVSTFWMMTSISIKYVLRGDLIMGDRFIFGNAYLLQDVKQRVAGETLHWQRLNMSFATTRAEQVALIRQLCTEMQEEMRKLVAQGGQVPDDPMSIIEVWLSIE
;
A
#
# COMPACT_ATOMS: atom_id res chain seq x y z
N MET A 1 46.97 -12.87 4.42
CA MET A 1 46.32 -11.72 5.05
C MET A 1 44.85 -12.09 5.19
N ARG A 2 44.41 -12.44 6.41
CA ARG A 2 43.10 -13.04 6.72
C ARG A 2 42.08 -11.94 7.01
N LEU A 3 40.90 -12.01 6.41
CA LEU A 3 39.70 -11.23 6.75
C LEU A 3 38.71 -12.19 7.38
N ASN A 4 38.65 -12.25 8.71
CA ASN A 4 37.69 -13.07 9.43
C ASN A 4 37.50 -12.55 10.87
N ASP A 5 36.89 -11.38 11.06
CA ASP A 5 36.65 -10.81 12.42
C ASP A 5 35.41 -9.87 12.52
N GLY A 6 34.43 -9.97 11.62
CA GLY A 6 33.26 -9.07 11.61
C GLY A 6 32.03 -9.52 12.43
N TRP A 7 31.89 -10.82 12.71
CA TRP A 7 30.63 -11.39 13.20
C TRP A 7 30.55 -11.62 14.72
N HIS A 8 31.66 -11.57 15.44
CA HIS A 8 31.67 -11.80 16.90
C HIS A 8 31.24 -10.59 17.75
N HIS A 9 31.19 -9.38 17.18
CA HIS A 9 30.83 -8.18 17.94
C HIS A 9 29.32 -7.92 18.04
N ILE A 10 28.50 -8.42 17.11
CA ILE A 10 27.04 -8.22 17.10
C ILE A 10 26.34 -9.24 18.01
N SER A 11 26.80 -10.50 18.04
CA SER A 11 26.23 -11.54 18.91
C SER A 11 26.53 -11.29 20.39
N SER A 12 27.71 -10.76 20.72
CA SER A 12 28.07 -10.37 22.10
C SER A 12 27.31 -9.13 22.61
N PHE A 13 26.81 -8.26 21.73
CA PHE A 13 26.06 -7.07 22.11
C PHE A 13 24.58 -7.42 22.38
N ILE A 14 23.99 -8.28 21.56
CA ILE A 14 22.61 -8.77 21.74
C ILE A 14 22.50 -9.67 22.99
N ALA A 15 23.51 -10.51 23.27
CA ALA A 15 23.53 -11.36 24.47
C ALA A 15 23.67 -10.58 25.79
N ARG A 16 24.25 -9.36 25.78
CA ARG A 16 24.38 -8.52 26.99
C ARG A 16 23.13 -7.70 27.29
N ILE A 17 22.33 -7.37 26.27
CA ILE A 17 21.04 -6.70 26.45
C ILE A 17 19.95 -7.67 26.94
N GLY A 18 20.04 -8.96 26.56
CA GLY A 18 19.11 -10.00 27.00
C GLY A 18 19.25 -10.45 28.46
N ILE A 19 20.42 -10.27 29.09
CA ILE A 19 20.71 -10.79 30.44
C ILE A 19 20.53 -9.72 31.55
N ALA A 20 20.43 -8.43 31.20
CA ALA A 20 20.18 -7.36 32.18
C ALA A 20 18.70 -7.23 32.61
N HIS A 21 17.78 -8.00 32.01
CA HIS A 21 16.34 -7.82 32.20
C HIS A 21 15.69 -8.79 33.21
N PHE A 22 16.45 -9.71 33.82
CA PHE A 22 15.91 -10.74 34.73
C PHE A 22 16.09 -10.46 36.23
N SER A 23 16.61 -9.30 36.62
CA SER A 23 16.69 -8.91 38.03
C SER A 23 16.29 -7.45 38.17
N LEU A 24 15.03 -7.21 38.54
CA LEU A 24 14.52 -6.01 39.24
C LEU A 24 12.97 -6.04 39.22
N SER A 25 12.36 -6.79 40.14
CA SER A 25 10.92 -6.69 40.41
C SER A 25 10.60 -6.86 41.90
N ARG A 26 11.19 -6.03 42.78
CA ARG A 26 10.71 -5.88 44.17
C ARG A 26 10.89 -4.46 44.70
N ASN A 27 9.97 -3.58 44.28
CA ASN A 27 9.25 -2.53 45.05
C ASN A 27 9.03 -1.24 44.23
N PRO A 28 7.80 -0.70 44.16
CA PRO A 28 7.48 0.46 43.34
C PRO A 28 7.49 1.74 44.17
N LEU A 29 8.16 2.81 43.71
CA LEU A 29 7.78 4.21 43.99
C LEU A 29 8.46 5.20 42.99
N LYS A 30 7.64 5.63 42.02
CA LYS A 30 7.48 6.96 41.38
C LYS A 30 8.62 7.63 40.59
N LEU A 31 8.53 7.50 39.26
CA LEU A 31 8.80 8.58 38.29
C LEU A 31 7.46 9.16 37.77
N PRO A 32 7.36 10.46 37.43
CA PRO A 32 6.29 10.99 36.59
C PRO A 32 6.43 10.58 35.10
N PRO A 33 5.34 10.60 34.31
CA PRO A 33 5.07 9.58 33.30
C PRO A 33 5.49 9.81 31.83
N VAL A 34 6.19 10.88 31.43
CA VAL A 34 6.28 11.22 29.98
C VAL A 34 7.69 11.11 29.36
N ALA A 35 8.78 11.37 30.08
CA ALA A 35 10.09 11.52 29.41
C ALA A 35 10.82 10.22 29.03
N LYS A 36 10.41 9.05 29.57
CA LYS A 36 11.08 7.76 29.31
C LYS A 36 10.35 6.87 28.29
N GLN A 37 9.05 7.06 28.09
CA GLN A 37 8.26 6.35 27.06
C GLN A 37 8.46 6.92 25.64
N HIS A 38 8.87 8.18 25.50
CA HIS A 38 9.11 8.80 24.19
C HIS A 38 10.50 8.50 23.59
N MET A 39 11.50 8.15 24.41
CA MET A 39 12.87 7.89 23.92
C MET A 39 13.04 6.52 23.26
N ASP A 40 12.35 5.49 23.75
CA ASP A 40 12.33 4.15 23.12
C ASP A 40 11.37 4.09 21.91
N ALA A 41 10.38 5.00 21.86
CA ALA A 41 9.59 5.26 20.66
C ALA A 41 10.40 5.98 19.56
N PHE A 42 11.44 6.75 19.91
CA PHE A 42 12.21 7.55 18.95
C PHE A 42 13.34 6.77 18.25
N LEU A 43 13.89 5.73 18.89
CA LEU A 43 15.02 4.95 18.36
C LEU A 43 14.64 3.86 17.35
N CYS A 44 13.40 3.35 17.35
CA CYS A 44 12.90 2.46 16.27
C CYS A 44 12.28 3.24 15.09
N ILE A 45 11.75 4.44 15.34
CA ILE A 45 11.25 5.35 14.29
C ILE A 45 12.40 5.90 13.42
N SER A 46 13.63 5.92 13.94
CA SER A 46 14.79 6.60 13.32
C SER A 46 15.90 5.67 12.77
N LEU A 47 15.64 4.36 12.64
CA LEU A 47 16.36 3.46 11.72
C LEU A 47 15.55 3.27 10.43
N ALA A 48 14.98 4.37 9.93
CA ALA A 48 15.62 5.14 8.85
C ALA A 48 15.42 4.44 7.50
N TYR A 49 14.28 4.69 6.85
CA TYR A 49 14.19 5.69 5.77
C TYR A 49 15.26 5.50 4.66
N HIS A 50 14.82 4.78 3.62
CA HIS A 50 15.33 4.69 2.23
C HIS A 50 16.75 4.16 2.00
N PRO A 51 16.87 2.85 1.68
CA PRO A 51 16.82 2.46 0.27
C PRO A 51 15.85 1.28 0.07
N PHE A 52 14.56 1.54 0.17
CA PHE A 52 13.52 0.53 -0.05
C PHE A 52 12.80 0.85 -1.36
N SER A 53 13.08 0.06 -2.40
CA SER A 53 12.18 -0.08 -3.55
C SER A 53 10.91 -0.74 -3.02
N LEU A 54 9.80 0.00 -3.05
CA LEU A 54 8.56 -0.34 -2.39
C LEU A 54 7.69 -1.24 -3.27
N SER A 55 7.30 -2.40 -2.75
CA SER A 55 6.04 -3.02 -3.13
C SER A 55 4.89 -2.06 -2.74
N PRO A 56 3.91 -1.81 -3.63
CA PRO A 56 2.79 -0.87 -3.41
C PRO A 56 2.00 -1.13 -2.12
N VAL A 57 1.96 -2.38 -1.64
CA VAL A 57 1.08 -2.83 -0.55
C VAL A 57 1.41 -2.18 0.80
N LYS A 58 2.67 -1.82 1.07
CA LYS A 58 3.08 -1.32 2.40
C LYS A 58 2.72 0.13 2.65
N VAL A 59 2.58 0.92 1.59
CA VAL A 59 2.26 2.34 1.71
C VAL A 59 0.74 2.51 1.93
N CYS A 60 -0.11 1.63 1.41
CA CYS A 60 -1.57 1.74 1.53
C CYS A 60 -2.10 1.64 2.99
N ALA A 61 -1.50 0.82 3.87
CA ALA A 61 -2.07 0.54 5.19
C ALA A 61 -1.98 1.71 6.19
N THR A 62 -0.88 2.45 6.21
CA THR A 62 -0.73 3.65 7.08
C THR A 62 -1.60 4.80 6.57
N HIS A 63 -1.76 4.91 5.25
CA HIS A 63 -2.61 5.93 4.63
C HIS A 63 -4.11 5.66 4.82
N ALA A 64 -4.54 4.39 4.76
CA ALA A 64 -5.92 4.01 5.03
C ALA A 64 -6.38 4.44 6.44
N TRP A 65 -5.51 4.37 7.45
CA TRP A 65 -5.84 4.78 8.82
C TRP A 65 -6.04 6.31 8.96
N HIS A 66 -5.18 7.12 8.34
CA HIS A 66 -5.34 8.59 8.35
C HIS A 66 -6.55 9.03 7.53
N MET A 67 -6.84 8.36 6.42
CA MET A 67 -8.02 8.60 5.60
C MET A 67 -9.33 8.30 6.35
N ILE A 68 -9.42 7.15 7.03
CA ILE A 68 -10.62 6.76 7.83
C ILE A 68 -10.87 7.76 8.95
N SER A 69 -9.82 8.17 9.67
CA SER A 69 -9.94 9.12 10.78
C SER A 69 -10.50 10.48 10.31
N HIS A 70 -10.10 10.93 9.13
CA HIS A 70 -10.50 12.23 8.60
C HIS A 70 -11.87 12.23 7.90
N ILE A 71 -12.29 11.10 7.28
CA ILE A 71 -13.67 10.92 6.80
C ILE A 71 -14.66 11.10 7.96
N VAL A 72 -14.35 10.54 9.13
CA VAL A 72 -15.17 10.68 10.34
C VAL A 72 -15.27 12.14 10.81
N GLU A 73 -14.20 12.93 10.67
CA GLU A 73 -14.20 14.36 11.02
C GLU A 73 -14.93 15.24 9.99
N THR A 74 -14.73 14.98 8.70
CA THR A 74 -15.34 15.74 7.60
C THR A 74 -16.85 15.55 7.55
N LEU A 75 -17.35 14.35 7.90
CA LEU A 75 -18.78 14.07 8.03
C LEU A 75 -19.44 14.81 9.20
N ARG A 76 -18.67 15.39 10.14
CA ARG A 76 -19.18 16.16 11.28
C ARG A 76 -19.25 17.67 11.04
N ALA A 77 -18.65 18.19 9.96
CA ALA A 77 -18.63 19.62 9.68
C ALA A 77 -19.96 20.10 9.03
N PRO A 78 -20.55 21.23 9.48
CA PRO A 78 -21.75 21.79 8.84
C PRO A 78 -21.45 22.29 7.43
N GLN A 79 -22.19 21.80 6.43
CA GLN A 79 -21.99 22.17 5.03
C GLN A 79 -22.71 23.48 4.65
N ALA A 80 -21.97 24.43 4.07
CA ALA A 80 -22.52 25.60 3.40
C ALA A 80 -23.10 25.20 2.03
N ARG A 81 -24.33 25.63 1.74
CA ARG A 81 -25.04 25.33 0.49
C ARG A 81 -24.55 26.25 -0.63
N HIS A 82 -23.77 25.72 -1.57
CA HIS A 82 -23.59 26.34 -2.89
C HIS A 82 -24.51 25.69 -3.93
N ARG A 83 -25.27 26.51 -4.65
CA ARG A 83 -26.01 26.10 -5.86
C ARG A 83 -25.14 26.38 -7.08
N ALA A 84 -24.66 25.34 -7.74
CA ALA A 84 -24.17 25.41 -9.11
C ALA A 84 -25.04 24.48 -9.97
N GLY A 85 -25.50 24.97 -11.12
CA GLY A 85 -26.29 24.20 -12.06
C GLY A 85 -25.40 23.32 -12.95
N SER A 86 -25.68 22.03 -12.98
CA SER A 86 -25.07 21.05 -13.90
C SER A 86 -26.16 20.19 -14.52
N GLY A 87 -25.93 19.70 -15.74
CA GLY A 87 -26.80 18.75 -16.43
C GLY A 87 -27.13 17.57 -15.52
N SER A 88 -28.41 17.21 -15.48
CA SER A 88 -28.95 16.22 -14.56
C SER A 88 -28.50 14.81 -14.95
N ILE A 89 -27.41 14.34 -14.34
CA ILE A 89 -27.26 12.90 -14.08
C ILE A 89 -28.38 12.56 -13.10
N THR A 90 -29.43 11.88 -13.57
CA THR A 90 -30.54 11.44 -12.73
C THR A 90 -30.06 10.28 -11.86
N ASN A 91 -29.31 10.59 -10.80
CA ASN A 91 -28.91 9.60 -9.82
C ASN A 91 -30.16 9.09 -9.10
N GLY A 92 -30.30 7.77 -9.03
CA GLY A 92 -31.37 7.05 -8.31
C GLY A 92 -31.38 7.24 -6.79
N PHE A 93 -30.86 8.36 -6.27
CA PHE A 93 -31.05 8.77 -4.89
C PHE A 93 -32.43 9.39 -4.72
N THR A 94 -33.47 8.56 -4.74
CA THR A 94 -34.79 8.98 -4.27
C THR A 94 -34.70 9.21 -2.76
N LYS A 95 -34.93 10.45 -2.32
CA LYS A 95 -35.19 10.72 -0.90
C LYS A 95 -36.59 10.17 -0.59
N ASP A 96 -36.70 9.34 0.45
CA ASP A 96 -38.03 9.02 0.97
C ASP A 96 -38.69 10.28 1.57
N ARG A 97 -39.99 10.21 1.88
CA ARG A 97 -40.73 11.32 2.52
C ARG A 97 -40.19 11.72 3.90
N LYS A 98 -39.27 10.96 4.49
CA LYS A 98 -38.63 11.22 5.79
C LYS A 98 -37.23 11.81 5.67
N GLY A 99 -36.72 12.01 4.45
CA GLY A 99 -35.36 12.46 4.22
C GLY A 99 -34.31 11.38 4.49
N THR A 100 -34.72 10.12 4.68
CA THR A 100 -33.83 8.97 4.78
C THR A 100 -33.29 8.68 3.38
N ILE A 101 -31.98 8.80 3.22
CA ILE A 101 -31.28 8.33 2.02
C ILE A 101 -31.22 6.80 2.15
N MET A 102 -32.24 6.11 1.67
CA MET A 102 -32.20 4.66 1.47
C MET A 102 -32.65 4.33 0.05
N SER A 103 -31.85 4.81 -0.90
CA SER A 103 -31.73 4.12 -2.19
C SER A 103 -30.78 2.94 -1.96
N SER A 104 -31.22 1.73 -2.26
CA SER A 104 -30.35 0.55 -2.29
C SER A 104 -29.37 0.73 -3.44
N TYR A 105 -28.25 1.42 -3.19
CA TYR A 105 -27.19 1.57 -4.16
C TYR A 105 -26.52 0.22 -4.35
N SER A 106 -26.88 -0.46 -5.45
CA SER A 106 -26.40 -1.82 -5.72
C SER A 106 -24.98 -1.80 -6.30
N ARG A 107 -24.28 -2.94 -6.23
CA ARG A 107 -22.98 -3.09 -6.90
C ARG A 107 -23.06 -2.85 -8.40
N ARG A 108 -24.18 -3.22 -9.03
CA ARG A 108 -24.45 -2.94 -10.44
C ARG A 108 -24.64 -1.46 -10.73
N ASP A 109 -25.30 -0.72 -9.83
CA ASP A 109 -25.42 0.74 -9.97
C ASP A 109 -24.05 1.42 -9.82
N TYR A 110 -23.20 0.93 -8.92
CA TYR A 110 -21.82 1.39 -8.81
C TYR A 110 -21.02 1.10 -10.08
N ALA A 111 -21.02 -0.15 -10.57
CA ALA A 111 -20.30 -0.52 -11.79
C ALA A 111 -20.75 0.31 -13.02
N ARG A 112 -22.07 0.49 -13.20
CA ARG A 112 -22.60 1.34 -14.28
C ARG A 112 -22.12 2.79 -14.13
N ASN A 113 -22.29 3.38 -12.95
CA ASN A 113 -21.87 4.77 -12.71
C ASN A 113 -20.36 4.93 -12.91
N ARG A 114 -19.56 3.94 -12.46
CA ARG A 114 -18.12 3.89 -12.67
C ARG A 114 -17.81 3.95 -14.17
N ASP A 115 -18.38 3.06 -14.96
CA ASP A 115 -18.10 2.99 -16.39
C ASP A 115 -18.54 4.27 -17.11
N GLU A 116 -19.70 4.83 -16.78
CA GLU A 116 -20.15 6.14 -17.28
C GLU A 116 -19.19 7.29 -16.92
N HIS A 117 -18.64 7.28 -15.69
CA HIS A 117 -17.69 8.29 -15.24
C HIS A 117 -16.34 8.17 -15.94
N LEU A 118 -15.88 6.96 -16.26
CA LEU A 118 -14.68 6.77 -17.09
C LEU A 118 -14.85 7.35 -18.48
N GLU A 119 -16.01 7.12 -19.11
CA GLU A 119 -16.31 7.69 -20.43
C GLU A 119 -16.34 9.23 -20.40
N GLN A 120 -16.88 9.83 -19.33
CA GLN A 120 -16.84 11.28 -19.12
C GLN A 120 -15.39 11.80 -18.99
N ILE A 121 -14.57 11.14 -18.16
CA ILE A 121 -13.14 11.46 -18.03
C ILE A 121 -12.46 11.37 -19.39
N LEU A 122 -12.66 10.27 -20.11
CA LEU A 122 -11.99 10.03 -21.38
C LEU A 122 -12.44 11.02 -22.47
N ALA A 123 -13.71 11.39 -22.52
CA ALA A 123 -14.21 12.41 -23.42
C ALA A 123 -13.56 13.78 -23.13
N PHE A 124 -13.40 14.15 -21.87
CA PHE A 124 -12.70 15.37 -21.47
C PHE A 124 -11.21 15.32 -21.88
N LEU A 125 -10.49 14.26 -21.50
CA LEU A 125 -9.06 14.12 -21.79
C LEU A 125 -8.75 14.10 -23.29
N ARG A 126 -9.65 13.53 -24.12
CA ARG A 126 -9.50 13.55 -25.59
C ARG A 126 -9.54 14.96 -26.17
N ASN A 127 -10.39 15.83 -25.64
CA ASN A 127 -10.62 17.18 -26.19
C ASN A 127 -9.71 18.26 -25.59
N ASP A 128 -9.13 18.00 -24.42
CA ASP A 128 -8.26 18.95 -23.74
C ASP A 128 -6.78 18.73 -24.16
N GLU A 129 -6.16 19.77 -24.72
CA GLU A 129 -4.79 19.74 -25.23
C GLU A 129 -3.73 19.53 -24.14
N ARG A 130 -4.08 19.81 -22.88
CA ARG A 130 -3.17 19.63 -21.74
C ARG A 130 -2.85 18.17 -21.47
N PHE A 131 -3.69 17.24 -21.92
CA PHE A 131 -3.53 15.81 -21.66
C PHE A 131 -3.24 15.06 -22.96
N VAL A 132 -2.10 14.37 -22.99
CA VAL A 132 -1.57 13.75 -24.21
C VAL A 132 -1.68 12.24 -24.23
N ALA A 133 -1.78 11.59 -23.07
CA ALA A 133 -2.04 10.16 -22.97
C ALA A 133 -2.73 9.81 -21.65
N ALA A 134 -3.38 8.65 -21.60
CA ALA A 134 -3.93 8.09 -20.38
C ALA A 134 -4.04 6.57 -20.45
N TRP A 135 -3.82 5.89 -19.33
CA TRP A 135 -4.02 4.45 -19.19
C TRP A 135 -4.46 4.09 -17.77
N LEU A 136 -5.20 2.99 -17.66
CA LEU A 136 -5.52 2.39 -16.37
C LEU A 136 -4.44 1.40 -15.97
N THR A 137 -4.10 1.37 -14.69
CA THR A 137 -3.34 0.31 -14.04
C THR A 137 -4.24 -0.45 -13.06
N GLY A 138 -3.65 -1.22 -12.14
CA GLY A 138 -4.41 -1.91 -11.10
C GLY A 138 -5.31 -3.01 -11.64
N SER A 139 -6.39 -3.31 -10.92
CA SER A 139 -7.30 -4.42 -11.25
C SER A 139 -7.91 -4.25 -12.64
N ILE A 140 -8.41 -3.06 -12.98
CA ILE A 140 -9.01 -2.81 -14.29
C ILE A 140 -7.94 -2.81 -15.40
N GLY A 141 -6.75 -2.26 -15.15
CA GLY A 141 -5.62 -2.31 -16.08
C GLY A 141 -5.16 -3.74 -16.39
N ARG A 142 -5.28 -4.67 -15.41
CA ARG A 142 -4.96 -6.09 -15.55
C ARG A 142 -6.11 -6.97 -16.07
N ASN A 143 -7.28 -6.40 -16.37
CA ASN A 143 -8.51 -7.15 -16.67
C ASN A 143 -8.99 -8.08 -15.53
N GLU A 144 -8.64 -7.74 -14.28
CA GLU A 144 -9.08 -8.40 -13.05
C GLU A 144 -10.17 -7.61 -12.31
N GLY A 145 -10.63 -6.51 -12.90
CA GLY A 145 -11.64 -5.64 -12.32
C GLY A 145 -13.00 -6.33 -12.17
N ASP A 146 -13.67 -6.04 -11.06
CA ASP A 146 -15.01 -6.51 -10.70
C ASP A 146 -16.00 -5.34 -10.56
N GLU A 147 -17.23 -5.60 -10.10
CA GLU A 147 -18.25 -4.57 -9.88
C GLU A 147 -17.88 -3.54 -8.79
N LEU A 148 -16.79 -3.73 -8.04
CA LEU A 148 -16.37 -2.86 -6.94
C LEU A 148 -15.03 -2.17 -7.19
N SER A 149 -14.40 -2.45 -8.32
CA SER A 149 -13.08 -1.90 -8.65
C SER A 149 -13.14 -0.40 -8.88
N ASP A 150 -12.13 0.31 -8.41
CA ASP A 150 -11.84 1.72 -8.59
C ASP A 150 -10.93 1.97 -9.81
N PHE A 151 -10.53 3.21 -10.03
CA PHE A 151 -9.65 3.61 -11.13
C PHE A 151 -8.25 3.97 -10.64
N ASP A 152 -7.26 3.14 -10.95
CA ASP A 152 -5.85 3.54 -10.93
C ASP A 152 -5.48 4.24 -12.25
N LEU A 153 -5.81 5.52 -12.38
CA LEU A 153 -5.71 6.27 -13.63
C LEU A 153 -4.40 7.06 -13.73
N ARG A 154 -3.58 6.72 -14.72
CA ARG A 154 -2.40 7.50 -15.09
C ARG A 154 -2.75 8.43 -16.25
N VAL A 155 -2.43 9.71 -16.09
CA VAL A 155 -2.68 10.75 -17.09
C VAL A 155 -1.40 11.53 -17.35
N VAL A 156 -1.02 11.63 -18.63
CA VAL A 156 0.18 12.33 -19.05
C VAL A 156 -0.18 13.75 -19.44
N VAL A 157 0.48 14.70 -18.80
CA VAL A 157 0.30 16.14 -18.99
C VAL A 157 1.37 16.66 -19.93
N ALA A 158 0.95 17.39 -20.97
CA ALA A 158 1.87 18.06 -21.87
C ALA A 158 2.84 18.98 -21.11
N ASP A 159 4.10 19.02 -21.53
CA ASP A 159 5.17 19.68 -20.77
C ASP A 159 4.88 21.16 -20.46
N ALA A 160 4.16 21.85 -21.36
CA ALA A 160 3.75 23.25 -21.17
C ALA A 160 2.85 23.50 -19.95
N TYR A 161 2.21 22.46 -19.41
CA TYR A 161 1.30 22.54 -18.26
C TYR A 161 1.76 21.69 -17.07
N ALA A 162 2.86 20.94 -17.22
CA ALA A 162 3.32 19.97 -16.24
C ALA A 162 3.70 20.63 -14.89
N GLU A 163 4.34 21.81 -14.91
CA GLU A 163 4.69 22.53 -13.67
C GLU A 163 3.46 22.88 -12.82
N GLN A 164 2.32 23.17 -13.47
CA GLN A 164 1.09 23.56 -12.79
C GLN A 164 0.29 22.33 -12.31
N LEU A 165 0.19 21.29 -13.13
CA LEU A 165 -0.67 20.15 -12.86
C LEU A 165 0.05 18.97 -12.19
N CYS A 166 1.35 18.79 -12.42
CA CYS A 166 2.10 17.66 -11.86
C CYS A 166 2.86 18.02 -10.57
N ALA A 167 2.95 19.30 -10.20
CA ALA A 167 3.58 19.68 -8.94
C ALA A 167 2.74 19.25 -7.73
N CYS A 168 3.27 18.32 -6.93
CA CYS A 168 2.72 18.02 -5.60
C CYS A 168 3.17 19.04 -4.55
N SER A 169 2.36 19.20 -3.52
CA SER A 169 2.74 19.75 -2.23
C SER A 169 3.94 18.99 -1.66
N PRO A 170 4.93 19.67 -1.07
CA PRO A 170 6.03 19.03 -0.37
C PRO A 170 5.61 18.34 0.94
N GLN A 171 4.36 18.51 1.37
CA GLN A 171 3.82 17.90 2.59
C GLN A 171 3.57 16.41 2.39
N GLN A 172 3.88 15.59 3.41
CA GLN A 172 3.94 14.13 3.28
C GLN A 172 2.61 13.46 2.92
N VAL A 173 1.46 14.02 3.32
CA VAL A 173 0.11 13.73 2.83
C VAL A 173 -0.80 14.90 3.22
N GLY A 174 -1.70 15.33 2.34
CA GLY A 174 -2.61 16.46 2.63
C GLY A 174 -3.97 16.35 1.96
N THR A 175 -4.95 17.07 2.52
CA THR A 175 -6.31 17.20 1.95
C THR A 175 -6.47 18.40 1.03
N VAL A 176 -5.37 19.13 0.82
CA VAL A 176 -5.30 20.31 -0.01
C VAL A 176 -4.49 19.96 -1.25
N THR A 177 -5.00 20.36 -2.40
CA THR A 177 -4.28 20.32 -3.68
C THR A 177 -4.29 21.71 -4.30
N SER A 178 -3.53 21.91 -5.39
CA SER A 178 -3.55 23.15 -6.16
C SER A 178 -4.97 23.51 -6.63
N ALA A 179 -5.24 24.80 -6.85
CA ALA A 179 -6.54 25.25 -7.33
C ALA A 179 -6.89 24.63 -8.70
N GLU A 180 -5.89 24.41 -9.53
CA GLU A 180 -6.00 23.90 -10.89
C GLU A 180 -6.34 22.41 -10.93
N ARG A 181 -5.70 21.61 -10.08
CA ARG A 181 -6.08 20.20 -9.93
C ARG A 181 -7.46 20.06 -9.30
N LEU A 182 -7.79 20.88 -8.30
CA LEU A 182 -9.16 20.89 -7.77
C LEU A 182 -10.19 21.25 -8.84
N ALA A 183 -9.88 22.22 -9.72
CA ALA A 183 -10.73 22.60 -10.84
C ALA A 183 -10.86 21.48 -11.89
N LEU A 184 -9.79 20.73 -12.15
CA LEU A 184 -9.79 19.52 -12.98
C LEU A 184 -10.74 18.46 -12.39
N TYR A 185 -10.57 18.09 -11.12
CA TYR A 185 -11.39 17.04 -10.52
C TYR A 185 -12.87 17.44 -10.47
N LYS A 186 -13.16 18.72 -10.24
CA LYS A 186 -14.54 19.26 -10.25
C LYS A 186 -15.26 19.14 -11.60
N GLN A 187 -14.57 18.86 -12.70
CA GLN A 187 -15.21 18.59 -14.00
C GLN A 187 -16.05 17.31 -13.98
N PHE A 188 -15.75 16.36 -13.09
CA PHE A 188 -16.36 15.03 -13.08
C PHE A 188 -17.34 14.82 -11.92
N GLY A 189 -17.51 15.82 -11.05
CA GLY A 189 -18.35 15.76 -9.86
C GLY A 189 -17.73 16.54 -8.72
N GLN A 190 -18.36 16.57 -7.56
CA GLN A 190 -17.82 17.26 -6.40
C GLN A 190 -16.92 16.29 -5.61
N PRO A 191 -15.60 16.55 -5.47
CA PRO A 191 -14.76 15.75 -4.58
C PRO A 191 -15.32 15.78 -3.15
N LEU A 192 -15.52 14.59 -2.59
CA LEU A 192 -15.88 14.35 -1.19
C LEU A 192 -14.64 14.08 -0.35
N VAL A 193 -13.80 13.16 -0.83
CA VAL A 193 -12.47 12.88 -0.29
C VAL A 193 -11.47 13.30 -1.35
N LEU A 194 -10.47 14.04 -0.94
CA LEU A 194 -9.33 14.40 -1.76
C LEU A 194 -8.08 14.28 -0.90
N CYS A 195 -7.16 13.43 -1.33
CA CYS A 195 -5.91 13.16 -0.63
C CYS A 195 -4.77 13.22 -1.64
N GLU A 196 -3.73 13.97 -1.32
CA GLU A 196 -2.52 14.11 -2.12
C GLU A 196 -1.35 13.37 -1.45
N ALA A 197 -0.58 12.61 -2.23
CA ALA A 197 0.58 11.89 -1.71
C ALA A 197 1.79 11.95 -2.69
N PRO A 198 2.82 12.76 -2.41
CA PRO A 198 3.92 13.01 -3.35
C PRO A 198 4.88 11.83 -3.58
N GLY A 199 4.84 10.78 -2.74
CA GLY A 199 5.83 9.69 -2.76
C GLY A 199 5.53 8.51 -3.70
N PHE A 200 4.40 8.52 -4.40
CA PHE A 200 3.94 7.41 -5.24
C PHE A 200 4.20 7.49 -6.75
N PRO A 201 4.09 8.67 -7.40
CA PRO A 201 4.21 8.76 -8.85
C PRO A 201 5.69 8.72 -9.30
N PRO A 202 5.95 8.53 -10.61
CA PRO A 202 7.27 8.80 -11.18
C PRO A 202 7.78 10.20 -10.83
N THR A 203 9.10 10.41 -10.92
CA THR A 203 9.72 11.70 -10.65
C THR A 203 8.99 12.83 -11.38
N GLY A 204 8.64 13.89 -10.65
CA GLY A 204 7.94 15.06 -11.20
C GLY A 204 6.43 14.89 -11.36
N GLY A 205 5.86 13.71 -11.09
CA GLY A 205 4.42 13.49 -11.11
C GLY A 205 3.72 13.80 -9.80
N CYS A 206 2.38 13.74 -9.82
CA CYS A 206 1.57 13.80 -8.61
C CYS A 206 0.49 12.72 -8.50
N PHE A 207 0.33 12.17 -7.30
CA PHE A 207 -0.76 11.26 -6.97
C PHE A 207 -1.85 11.98 -6.16
N ASN A 208 -3.10 11.80 -6.58
CA ASN A 208 -4.28 12.28 -5.88
C ASN A 208 -5.37 11.20 -5.84
N HIS A 209 -5.73 10.77 -4.64
CA HIS A 209 -6.90 9.92 -4.40
C HIS A 209 -8.15 10.80 -4.28
N VAL A 210 -9.14 10.56 -5.15
CA VAL A 210 -10.37 11.36 -5.22
C VAL A 210 -11.58 10.45 -5.13
N VAL A 211 -12.47 10.72 -4.17
CA VAL A 211 -13.79 10.09 -4.09
C VAL A 211 -14.86 11.12 -4.43
N TYR A 212 -15.71 10.82 -5.41
CA TYR A 212 -16.76 11.72 -5.87
C TYR A 212 -18.04 11.58 -5.05
N ARG A 213 -18.58 12.72 -4.60
CA ARG A 213 -19.75 12.77 -3.70
C ARG A 213 -20.99 12.11 -4.31
N GLU A 214 -21.23 12.36 -5.59
CA GLU A 214 -22.47 11.99 -6.27
C GLU A 214 -22.56 10.50 -6.59
N THR A 215 -21.41 9.85 -6.77
CA THR A 215 -21.32 8.48 -7.31
C THR A 215 -20.56 7.53 -6.41
N ALA A 216 -19.88 8.03 -5.37
CA ALA A 216 -18.92 7.28 -4.55
C ALA A 216 -17.76 6.64 -5.34
N ILE A 217 -17.60 6.99 -6.62
CA ILE A 217 -16.52 6.48 -7.47
C ILE A 217 -15.21 7.00 -6.91
N THR A 218 -14.24 6.10 -6.85
CA THR A 218 -12.88 6.36 -6.39
C THR A 218 -11.95 6.36 -7.58
N VAL A 219 -11.10 7.39 -7.66
CA VAL A 219 -10.10 7.55 -8.70
C VAL A 219 -8.76 7.95 -8.08
N ASP A 220 -7.79 7.09 -8.27
CA ASP A 220 -6.38 7.30 -7.98
C ASP A 220 -5.72 7.93 -9.20
N TRP A 221 -5.72 9.27 -9.22
CA TRP A 221 -5.12 10.06 -10.29
C TRP A 221 -3.61 10.12 -10.13
N VAL A 222 -2.89 9.68 -11.14
CA VAL A 222 -1.43 9.86 -11.26
C VAL A 222 -1.15 10.76 -12.45
N LEU A 223 -0.85 12.03 -12.20
CA LEU A 223 -0.49 13.02 -13.21
C LEU A 223 1.01 12.96 -13.46
N ILE A 224 1.43 12.76 -14.72
CA ILE A 224 2.83 12.52 -15.09
C ILE A 224 3.26 13.55 -16.15
N PRO A 225 4.39 14.26 -15.98
CA PRO A 225 4.93 15.08 -17.05
C PRO A 225 5.23 14.26 -18.30
N GLN A 226 4.93 14.80 -19.50
CA GLN A 226 5.13 14.10 -20.76
C GLN A 226 6.56 13.61 -20.96
N LYS A 227 7.56 14.44 -20.66
CA LYS A 227 8.98 14.07 -20.76
C LYS A 227 9.39 12.85 -19.91
N ASP A 228 8.64 12.56 -18.83
CA ASP A 228 8.92 11.49 -17.87
C ASP A 228 8.02 10.26 -18.08
N ALA A 229 7.09 10.33 -19.04
CA ALA A 229 6.09 9.30 -19.25
C ALA A 229 6.60 8.14 -20.11
N GLN A 230 6.39 6.92 -19.63
CA GLN A 230 6.60 5.68 -20.36
C GLN A 230 5.44 4.72 -20.09
N ILE A 231 4.90 4.11 -21.14
CA ILE A 231 3.82 3.12 -20.99
C ILE A 231 4.45 1.80 -20.59
N GLN A 232 4.11 1.28 -19.40
CA GLN A 232 4.50 -0.07 -19.02
C GLN A 232 3.63 -1.07 -19.78
N GLN A 233 4.24 -1.93 -20.59
CA GLN A 233 3.48 -2.86 -21.44
C GLN A 233 2.73 -3.94 -20.65
N GLN A 234 3.14 -4.18 -19.40
CA GLN A 234 2.48 -5.12 -18.52
C GLN A 234 1.50 -4.38 -17.61
N GLU A 235 0.35 -5.00 -17.36
CA GLU A 235 -0.62 -4.56 -16.35
C GLU A 235 -1.27 -3.20 -16.59
N CYS A 236 -1.36 -2.76 -17.85
CA CYS A 236 -2.11 -1.55 -18.19
C CYS A 236 -3.13 -1.74 -19.31
N ARG A 237 -4.16 -0.88 -19.27
CA ARG A 237 -5.11 -0.69 -20.36
C ARG A 237 -4.97 0.72 -20.91
N LEU A 238 -4.36 0.85 -22.08
CA LEU A 238 -4.24 2.13 -22.78
C LEU A 238 -5.63 2.67 -23.14
N LEU A 239 -5.91 3.92 -22.77
CA LEU A 239 -7.18 4.60 -23.06
C LEU A 239 -7.02 5.64 -24.18
N LEU A 240 -5.87 6.33 -24.21
CA LEU A 240 -5.55 7.43 -25.12
C LEU A 240 -4.03 7.56 -25.25
N ASP A 241 -3.56 7.82 -26.47
CA ASP A 241 -2.19 8.26 -26.74
C ASP A 241 -2.19 9.15 -28.00
N LYS A 242 -2.01 10.47 -27.80
CA LYS A 242 -1.99 11.49 -28.86
C LYS A 242 -0.58 11.70 -29.43
N VAL A 243 0.46 11.25 -28.72
CA VAL A 243 1.86 11.63 -28.98
C VAL A 243 2.78 10.44 -29.27
N GLY A 244 2.28 9.21 -29.17
CA GLY A 244 3.05 8.00 -29.44
C GLY A 244 4.10 7.76 -28.36
N LEU A 245 3.67 7.67 -27.10
CA LEU A 245 4.59 7.50 -25.98
C LEU A 245 5.42 6.22 -26.11
N PRO A 246 6.70 6.25 -25.70
CA PRO A 246 7.52 5.06 -25.73
C PRO A 246 6.97 4.01 -24.76
N SER A 247 7.02 2.76 -25.21
CA SER A 247 6.81 1.61 -24.33
C SER A 247 8.07 1.33 -23.53
N ALA A 248 7.94 1.23 -22.20
CA ALA A 248 8.99 0.67 -21.37
C ALA A 248 8.96 -0.86 -21.46
N PRO A 249 10.12 -1.53 -21.59
CA PRO A 249 10.16 -2.96 -21.41
C PRO A 249 9.69 -3.31 -19.99
N PRO A 250 9.12 -4.49 -19.77
CA PRO A 250 8.84 -4.98 -18.44
C PRO A 250 10.06 -4.83 -17.54
N ALA A 251 9.88 -4.26 -16.35
CA ALA A 251 10.92 -4.30 -15.34
C ALA A 251 11.16 -5.76 -14.98
N SER A 252 12.25 -6.33 -15.49
CA SER A 252 12.65 -7.70 -15.19
C SER A 252 13.84 -7.66 -14.26
N GLU A 253 13.68 -8.27 -13.08
CA GLU A 253 14.79 -8.55 -12.19
C GLU A 253 15.71 -9.57 -12.89
N SER A 254 17.03 -9.35 -12.87
CA SER A 254 17.98 -10.37 -13.34
C SER A 254 17.87 -11.62 -12.44
N ALA A 255 18.36 -12.77 -12.92
CA ALA A 255 18.34 -13.99 -12.10
C ALA A 255 19.11 -13.79 -10.78
N GLU A 256 20.26 -13.12 -10.82
CA GLU A 256 21.05 -12.79 -9.63
C GLU A 256 20.29 -11.86 -8.68
N GLU A 257 19.66 -10.82 -9.21
CA GLU A 257 18.87 -9.87 -8.41
C GLU A 257 17.66 -10.55 -7.76
N ARG A 258 16.97 -11.45 -8.48
CA ARG A 258 15.86 -12.25 -7.92
C ARG A 258 16.32 -13.07 -6.74
N LEU A 259 17.44 -13.78 -6.86
CA LEU A 259 17.99 -14.61 -5.78
C LEU A 259 18.39 -13.76 -4.57
N ARG A 260 19.03 -12.60 -4.81
CA ARG A 260 19.41 -11.65 -3.77
C ARG A 260 18.19 -11.11 -3.02
N LEU A 261 17.15 -10.70 -3.74
CA LEU A 261 15.90 -10.18 -3.15
C LEU A 261 15.11 -11.27 -2.43
N ALA A 262 15.02 -12.48 -3.00
CA ALA A 262 14.38 -13.63 -2.33
C ALA A 262 15.11 -13.97 -1.02
N SER A 263 16.45 -13.98 -1.01
CA SER A 263 17.25 -14.22 0.20
C SER A 263 16.96 -13.17 1.28
N ARG A 264 16.91 -11.88 0.90
CA ARG A 264 16.53 -10.79 1.81
C ARG A 264 15.11 -10.99 2.37
N ASP A 265 14.16 -11.37 1.53
CA ASP A 265 12.76 -11.50 1.92
C ASP A 265 12.53 -12.73 2.82
N VAL A 266 13.29 -13.81 2.63
CA VAL A 266 13.36 -14.94 3.57
C VAL A 266 13.85 -14.48 4.95
N SER A 267 14.96 -13.74 5.02
CA SER A 267 15.45 -13.21 6.30
C SER A 267 14.43 -12.29 6.97
N THR A 268 13.76 -11.45 6.18
CA THR A 268 12.71 -10.54 6.66
C THR A 268 11.52 -11.33 7.20
N PHE A 269 11.08 -12.38 6.51
CA PHE A 269 9.98 -13.25 6.94
C PHE A 269 10.25 -13.82 8.33
N TRP A 270 11.41 -14.45 8.56
CA TRP A 270 11.71 -15.07 9.85
C TRP A 270 11.82 -14.06 10.99
N MET A 271 12.41 -12.89 10.72
CA MET A 271 12.43 -11.77 11.66
C MET A 271 11.00 -11.36 12.05
N MET A 272 10.14 -11.12 11.05
CA MET A 272 8.77 -10.68 11.27
C MET A 272 7.91 -11.75 11.93
N THR A 273 8.10 -13.03 11.64
CA THR A 273 7.45 -14.16 12.34
C THR A 273 7.73 -14.14 13.84
N SER A 274 8.97 -13.89 14.26
CA SER A 274 9.29 -13.76 15.70
C SER A 274 8.54 -12.60 16.36
N ILE A 275 8.30 -11.51 15.62
CA ILE A 275 7.53 -10.36 16.09
C ILE A 275 6.05 -10.73 16.19
N SER A 276 5.48 -11.39 15.17
CA SER A 276 4.10 -11.89 15.18
C SER A 276 3.83 -12.70 16.43
N ILE A 277 4.66 -13.71 16.72
CA ILE A 277 4.48 -14.60 17.88
C ILE A 277 4.49 -13.80 19.19
N LYS A 278 5.38 -12.82 19.35
CA LYS A 278 5.40 -11.98 20.55
C LYS A 278 4.09 -11.21 20.76
N TYR A 279 3.42 -10.75 19.71
CA TYR A 279 2.10 -10.13 19.83
C TYR A 279 1.02 -11.14 20.20
N VAL A 280 1.03 -12.32 19.55
CA VAL A 280 0.12 -13.43 19.87
C VAL A 280 0.23 -13.84 21.34
N LEU A 281 1.46 -14.02 21.86
CA LEU A 281 1.71 -14.38 23.26
C LEU A 281 1.27 -13.30 24.26
N ARG A 282 1.27 -12.03 23.86
CA ARG A 282 0.78 -10.91 24.69
C ARG A 282 -0.74 -10.76 24.66
N GLY A 283 -1.44 -11.59 23.88
CA GLY A 283 -2.89 -11.48 23.68
C GLY A 283 -3.32 -10.35 22.75
N ASP A 284 -2.37 -9.69 22.06
CA ASP A 284 -2.67 -8.67 21.05
C ASP A 284 -2.88 -9.33 19.69
N LEU A 285 -4.04 -9.97 19.56
CA LEU A 285 -4.40 -10.78 18.40
C LEU A 285 -4.53 -9.93 17.12
N ILE A 286 -4.90 -8.65 17.23
CA ILE A 286 -5.02 -7.75 16.06
C ILE A 286 -3.64 -7.46 15.48
N MET A 287 -2.67 -7.11 16.33
CA MET A 287 -1.30 -6.89 15.86
C MET A 287 -0.64 -8.20 15.40
N GLY A 288 -0.93 -9.31 16.09
CA GLY A 288 -0.50 -10.65 15.67
C GLY A 288 -0.95 -10.96 14.24
N ASP A 289 -2.24 -10.83 13.96
CA ASP A 289 -2.82 -11.06 12.63
C ASP A 289 -2.21 -10.14 11.56
N ARG A 290 -2.06 -8.84 11.85
CA ARG A 290 -1.42 -7.88 10.94
C ARG A 290 -0.04 -8.35 10.46
N PHE A 291 0.80 -8.84 11.38
CA PHE A 291 2.13 -9.33 11.01
C PHE A 291 2.08 -10.69 10.31
N ILE A 292 1.12 -11.56 10.66
CA ILE A 292 0.88 -12.82 9.92
C ILE A 292 0.53 -12.53 8.45
N PHE A 293 -0.36 -11.57 8.18
CA PHE A 293 -0.66 -11.15 6.81
C PHE A 293 0.57 -10.60 6.08
N GLY A 294 1.39 -9.80 6.76
CA GLY A 294 2.66 -9.32 6.20
C GLY A 294 3.61 -10.45 5.81
N ASN A 295 3.69 -11.51 6.63
CA ASN A 295 4.50 -12.68 6.36
C ASN A 295 3.99 -13.49 5.17
N ALA A 296 2.67 -13.60 4.99
CA ALA A 296 2.11 -14.28 3.84
C ALA A 296 2.44 -13.58 2.51
N TYR A 297 2.46 -12.24 2.47
CA TYR A 297 2.93 -11.50 1.30
C TYR A 297 4.42 -11.75 1.03
N LEU A 298 5.27 -11.75 2.06
CA LEU A 298 6.70 -12.09 1.90
C LEU A 298 6.90 -13.51 1.35
N LEU A 299 6.10 -14.48 1.82
CA LEU A 299 6.11 -15.84 1.30
C LEU A 299 5.72 -15.88 -0.19
N GLN A 300 4.68 -15.14 -0.58
CA GLN A 300 4.25 -15.07 -1.97
C GLN A 300 5.31 -14.43 -2.87
N ASP A 301 5.95 -13.34 -2.42
CA ASP A 301 7.04 -12.67 -3.14
C ASP A 301 8.25 -13.61 -3.31
N VAL A 302 8.58 -14.41 -2.30
CA VAL A 302 9.65 -15.43 -2.39
C VAL A 302 9.26 -16.52 -3.39
N LYS A 303 8.03 -17.04 -3.35
CA LYS A 303 7.53 -18.06 -4.30
C LYS A 303 7.67 -17.59 -5.75
N GLN A 304 7.21 -16.38 -6.06
CA GLN A 304 7.30 -15.82 -7.41
C GLN A 304 8.76 -15.69 -7.88
N ARG A 305 9.65 -15.16 -7.03
CA ARG A 305 11.07 -15.00 -7.39
C ARG A 305 11.81 -16.32 -7.58
N VAL A 306 11.54 -17.30 -6.73
CA VAL A 306 12.10 -18.66 -6.82
C VAL A 306 11.59 -19.37 -8.09
N ALA A 307 10.35 -19.10 -8.50
CA ALA A 307 9.80 -19.60 -9.77
C ALA A 307 10.33 -18.83 -11.00
N GLY A 308 11.04 -17.72 -10.81
CA GLY A 308 11.50 -16.84 -11.89
C GLY A 308 10.37 -16.03 -12.53
N GLU A 309 9.24 -15.90 -11.84
CA GLU A 309 8.08 -15.13 -12.29
C GLU A 309 8.31 -13.63 -12.06
N THR A 310 7.69 -12.80 -12.91
CA THR A 310 7.62 -11.36 -12.66
C THR A 310 6.74 -11.10 -11.45
N LEU A 311 7.21 -10.26 -10.54
CA LEU A 311 6.42 -9.81 -9.41
C LEU A 311 5.17 -9.09 -9.91
N HIS A 312 4.04 -9.67 -9.57
CA HIS A 312 2.75 -9.05 -9.79
C HIS A 312 1.93 -9.15 -8.51
N TRP A 313 1.07 -8.15 -8.31
CA TRP A 313 0.22 -8.11 -7.14
C TRP A 313 -0.79 -9.26 -7.23
N GLN A 314 -0.89 -10.04 -6.15
CA GLN A 314 -1.90 -11.08 -6.01
C GLN A 314 -2.65 -10.88 -4.70
N ARG A 315 -3.98 -10.98 -4.77
CA ARG A 315 -4.82 -11.00 -3.58
C ARG A 315 -4.56 -12.29 -2.82
N LEU A 316 -4.14 -12.19 -1.56
CA LEU A 316 -4.05 -13.35 -0.68
C LEU A 316 -5.46 -13.85 -0.36
N ASN A 317 -5.70 -15.14 -0.61
CA ASN A 317 -6.91 -15.83 -0.18
C ASN A 317 -6.64 -16.53 1.15
N MET A 318 -6.67 -15.77 2.24
CA MET A 318 -6.42 -16.27 3.58
C MET A 318 -7.61 -15.99 4.49
N SER A 319 -7.95 -16.95 5.33
CA SER A 319 -8.94 -16.77 6.39
C SER A 319 -8.35 -15.94 7.53
N PHE A 320 -9.16 -15.05 8.09
CA PHE A 320 -8.79 -14.26 9.26
C PHE A 320 -8.72 -15.16 10.50
N ALA A 321 -7.59 -15.15 11.20
CA ALA A 321 -7.39 -15.97 12.40
C ALA A 321 -7.77 -15.16 13.64
N THR A 322 -8.92 -15.48 14.23
CA THR A 322 -9.54 -14.71 15.33
C THR A 322 -9.08 -15.13 16.72
N THR A 323 -8.49 -16.32 16.84
CA THR A 323 -8.04 -16.87 18.12
C THR A 323 -6.53 -17.09 18.14
N ARG A 324 -5.94 -17.16 19.35
CA ARG A 324 -4.53 -17.53 19.53
C ARG A 324 -4.19 -18.86 18.86
N ALA A 325 -5.06 -19.87 19.01
CA ALA A 325 -4.84 -21.19 18.44
C ALA A 325 -4.82 -21.15 16.91
N GLU A 326 -5.77 -20.44 16.29
CA GLU A 326 -5.80 -20.23 14.83
C GLU A 326 -4.55 -19.48 14.34
N GLN A 327 -4.13 -18.42 15.04
CA GLN A 327 -2.94 -17.64 14.66
C GLN A 327 -1.66 -18.46 14.78
N VAL A 328 -1.51 -19.27 15.83
CA VAL A 328 -0.37 -20.19 15.98
C VAL A 328 -0.36 -21.25 14.88
N ALA A 329 -1.52 -21.84 14.55
CA ALA A 329 -1.64 -22.80 13.46
C ALA A 329 -1.24 -22.17 12.12
N LEU A 330 -1.72 -20.95 11.85
CA LEU A 330 -1.40 -20.23 10.63
C LEU A 330 0.09 -19.84 10.54
N ILE A 331 0.70 -19.41 11.65
CA ILE A 331 2.14 -19.16 11.72
C ILE A 331 2.94 -20.42 11.35
N ARG A 332 2.57 -21.58 11.92
CA ARG A 332 3.24 -22.86 11.62
C ARG A 332 3.09 -23.27 10.15
N GLN A 333 1.91 -23.08 9.58
CA GLN A 333 1.66 -23.32 8.16
C GLN A 333 2.59 -22.47 7.29
N LEU A 334 2.60 -21.15 7.50
CA LEU A 334 3.45 -20.24 6.73
C LEU A 334 4.95 -20.55 6.89
N CYS A 335 5.38 -20.95 8.09
CA CYS A 335 6.77 -21.36 8.33
C CYS A 335 7.14 -22.62 7.56
N THR A 336 6.24 -23.61 7.52
CA THR A 336 6.43 -24.86 6.76
C THR A 336 6.58 -24.57 5.27
N GLU A 337 5.69 -23.76 4.71
CA GLU A 337 5.76 -23.34 3.31
C GLU A 337 7.03 -22.53 3.01
N MET A 338 7.45 -21.64 3.91
CA MET A 338 8.70 -20.90 3.73
C MET A 338 9.93 -21.84 3.74
N GLN A 339 9.96 -22.88 4.58
CA GLN A 339 11.04 -23.86 4.57
C GLN A 339 11.10 -24.67 3.26
N GLU A 340 9.96 -24.92 2.60
CA GLU A 340 9.92 -25.50 1.26
C GLU A 340 10.57 -24.58 0.24
N GLU A 341 10.22 -23.29 0.24
CA GLU A 341 10.80 -22.31 -0.68
C GLU A 341 12.27 -22.04 -0.41
N MET A 342 12.71 -22.04 0.86
CA MET A 342 14.13 -21.95 1.22
C MET A 342 14.97 -23.05 0.58
N ARG A 343 14.48 -24.30 0.55
CA ARG A 343 15.20 -25.42 -0.08
C ARG A 343 15.37 -25.19 -1.58
N LYS A 344 14.32 -24.71 -2.26
CA LYS A 344 14.37 -24.37 -3.68
C LYS A 344 15.33 -23.20 -3.94
N LEU A 345 15.28 -22.17 -3.10
CA LEU A 345 16.15 -21.00 -3.19
C LEU A 345 17.64 -21.37 -3.03
N VAL A 346 17.97 -22.22 -2.05
CA VAL A 346 19.35 -22.72 -1.86
C VAL A 346 19.83 -23.53 -3.06
N ALA A 347 18.97 -24.37 -3.65
CA ALA A 347 19.31 -25.12 -4.85
C ALA A 347 19.64 -24.22 -6.07
N GLN A 348 19.17 -22.98 -6.07
CA GLN A 348 19.47 -21.96 -7.09
C GLN A 348 20.65 -21.05 -6.70
N GLY A 349 21.30 -21.29 -5.55
CA GLY A 349 22.43 -20.48 -5.07
C GLY A 349 22.04 -19.28 -4.20
N GLY A 350 20.78 -19.17 -3.76
CA GLY A 350 20.34 -18.17 -2.79
C GLY A 350 20.80 -18.48 -1.36
N GLN A 351 20.71 -17.48 -0.49
CA GLN A 351 21.11 -17.55 0.91
C GLN A 351 19.88 -17.60 1.84
N VAL A 352 19.94 -18.43 2.87
CA VAL A 352 18.87 -18.58 3.86
C VAL A 352 19.45 -18.69 5.28
N PRO A 353 18.70 -18.32 6.34
CA PRO A 353 19.14 -18.55 7.72
C PRO A 353 19.27 -20.04 8.04
N ASP A 354 20.23 -20.37 8.91
CA ASP A 354 20.40 -21.74 9.43
C ASP A 354 19.34 -22.03 10.50
N ASP A 355 18.58 -23.10 10.31
CA ASP A 355 17.59 -23.63 11.26
C ASP A 355 16.69 -22.56 11.94
N PRO A 356 15.99 -21.68 11.19
CA PRO A 356 15.20 -20.62 11.80
C PRO A 356 14.00 -21.14 12.60
N MET A 357 13.54 -22.36 12.31
CA MET A 357 12.35 -22.94 12.94
C MET A 357 12.58 -23.33 14.41
N SER A 358 13.81 -23.69 14.81
CA SER A 358 14.11 -24.03 16.21
C SER A 358 13.80 -22.86 17.14
N ILE A 359 14.14 -21.63 16.75
CA ILE A 359 13.82 -20.42 17.53
C ILE A 359 12.31 -20.19 17.56
N ILE A 360 11.62 -20.41 16.44
CA ILE A 360 10.16 -20.25 16.35
C ILE A 360 9.44 -21.22 17.29
N GLU A 361 9.82 -22.49 17.32
CA GLU A 361 9.18 -23.47 18.20
C GLU A 361 9.44 -23.19 19.68
N VAL A 362 10.61 -22.64 20.05
CA VAL A 362 10.86 -22.16 21.43
C VAL A 362 9.88 -21.04 21.81
N TRP A 363 9.59 -20.11 20.91
CA TRP A 363 8.61 -19.06 21.19
C TRP A 363 7.19 -19.62 21.27
N LEU A 364 6.82 -20.54 20.38
CA LEU A 364 5.48 -21.14 20.35
C LEU A 364 5.21 -22.10 21.52
N SER A 365 6.24 -22.59 22.22
CA SER A 365 6.09 -23.41 23.41
C SER A 365 5.83 -22.63 24.70
N ILE A 366 5.87 -21.29 24.66
CA ILE A 366 5.55 -20.44 25.82
C ILE A 366 4.04 -20.40 25.98
N GLU A 367 3.53 -20.91 27.10
CA GLU A 367 2.10 -20.92 27.46
C GLU A 367 1.59 -19.54 27.91
#